data_AF-A0A2S2QKA3-F1
#
_entry.id   AF-A0A2S2QKA3-F1
#
_cell.length_a   1.000
_cell.length_b   1.000
_cell.length_c   1.000
_cell.angle_alpha   90.00
_cell.angle_beta   90.00
_cell.angle_gamma   90.00
#
_symmetry.space_group_name_H-M   'P 1'
#
loop_
_entity.id
_entity.type
_entity.pdbx_description
1 polymer ?
#
loop_
_entity_poly.entity_id
_entity_poly.type
_entity_poly.pdbx_seq_one_letter_code
_entity_poly.pdbx_strand_id
1 'polypeptide(L)'
;MTAQLINDHSILKRSRFSNLLSYIAGCANANHIPHGFIELKPYILERLNIQKDVIELPWLLVAFDLAVLDCWSEELLERVFSRNFLYGFLKRSDNVLDYIMLLKLYQATVTLYPGGYKGNLPPTDILEKAINLNQQNLDNFPLKAALEHGLGGEDYVLTGVKSKLGHFIDHLVVMRPGGYSVAIKKEIKTDKSNVFLENIEFNDNLVIGIFIYKPNNYVINLNCLRGPYVLTNKTIEALGIVVLPISMDVWNGLIDYEKIPYIMRELQSKSSINLIEKNLVH
;
A
#
# COMPACT_ATOMS: atom_id res chain seq x y z
N MET A 1 0.50 4.03 -27.41
CA MET A 1 -0.27 5.19 -26.91
C MET A 1 0.64 6.26 -26.34
N THR A 2 1.47 6.00 -25.32
CA THR A 2 2.35 7.03 -24.71
C THR A 2 3.22 7.76 -25.74
N ALA A 3 3.90 7.06 -26.64
CA ALA A 3 4.72 7.70 -27.69
C ALA A 3 3.91 8.65 -28.60
N GLN A 4 2.65 8.32 -28.89
CA GLN A 4 1.77 9.21 -29.65
C GLN A 4 1.35 10.43 -28.83
N LEU A 5 1.05 10.23 -27.54
CA LEU A 5 0.69 11.32 -26.63
C LEU A 5 1.84 12.30 -26.41
N ILE A 6 3.09 11.81 -26.41
CA ILE A 6 4.30 12.64 -26.30
C ILE A 6 4.47 13.49 -27.57
N ASN A 7 4.30 12.88 -28.75
CA ASN A 7 4.46 13.57 -30.02
C ASN A 7 3.33 14.57 -30.31
N ASP A 8 2.12 14.33 -29.79
CA ASP A 8 0.96 15.22 -29.94
C ASP A 8 0.05 15.18 -28.70
N HIS A 9 0.27 16.14 -27.79
CA HIS A 9 -0.54 16.27 -26.57
C HIS A 9 -2.01 16.63 -26.84
N SER A 10 -2.34 17.17 -28.02
CA SER A 10 -3.74 17.50 -28.37
C SER A 10 -4.62 16.25 -28.47
N ILE A 11 -4.02 15.06 -28.59
CA ILE A 11 -4.71 13.77 -28.50
C ILE A 11 -5.42 13.62 -27.15
N LEU A 12 -4.83 14.07 -26.04
CA LEU A 12 -5.49 14.05 -24.72
C LEU A 12 -6.76 14.89 -24.71
N LYS A 13 -6.74 16.05 -25.39
CA LYS A 13 -7.89 16.97 -25.48
C LYS A 13 -9.00 16.40 -26.35
N ARG A 14 -8.66 15.73 -27.46
CA ARG A 14 -9.61 15.15 -28.43
C ARG A 14 -10.15 13.79 -28.01
N SER A 15 -9.43 13.05 -27.17
CA SER A 15 -9.85 11.72 -26.73
C SER A 15 -11.02 11.76 -25.74
N ARG A 16 -11.81 10.68 -25.73
CA ARG A 16 -12.85 10.47 -24.72
C ARG A 16 -12.20 10.42 -23.34
N PHE A 17 -12.83 11.05 -22.35
CA PHE A 17 -12.29 11.11 -20.99
C PHE A 17 -12.08 9.71 -20.39
N SER A 18 -12.96 8.75 -20.72
CA SER A 18 -12.79 7.33 -20.35
C SER A 18 -11.45 6.75 -20.79
N ASN A 19 -10.94 7.16 -21.95
CA ASN A 19 -9.65 6.66 -22.46
C ASN A 19 -8.48 7.17 -21.62
N LEU A 20 -8.57 8.41 -21.12
CA LEU A 20 -7.58 8.93 -20.17
C LEU A 20 -7.59 8.13 -18.88
N LEU A 21 -8.78 7.87 -18.33
CA LEU A 21 -8.91 7.07 -17.10
C LEU A 21 -8.34 5.65 -17.28
N SER A 22 -8.69 4.98 -18.38
CA SER A 22 -8.14 3.66 -18.71
C SER A 22 -6.63 3.69 -18.92
N TYR A 23 -6.09 4.75 -19.51
CA TYR A 23 -4.65 4.92 -19.68
C TYR A 23 -3.92 5.04 -18.34
N ILE A 24 -4.42 5.91 -17.44
CA ILE A 24 -3.87 6.08 -16.08
C ILE A 24 -3.92 4.76 -15.32
N ALA A 25 -5.10 4.13 -15.26
CA ALA A 25 -5.28 2.85 -14.56
C ALA A 25 -4.41 1.73 -15.15
N GLY A 26 -4.27 1.68 -16.48
CA GLY A 26 -3.43 0.70 -17.15
C GLY A 26 -1.95 0.82 -16.78
N CYS A 27 -1.42 2.05 -16.78
CA CYS A 27 -0.03 2.31 -16.36
C CYS A 27 0.18 1.97 -14.88
N ALA A 28 -0.74 2.43 -14.01
CA ALA A 28 -0.65 2.18 -12.57
C ALA A 28 -0.69 0.68 -12.26
N ASN A 29 -1.62 -0.07 -12.85
CA ASN A 29 -1.75 -1.51 -12.63
C ASN A 29 -0.57 -2.32 -13.19
N ALA A 30 0.05 -1.87 -14.28
CA ALA A 30 1.22 -2.54 -14.86
C ALA A 30 2.50 -2.40 -14.01
N ASN A 31 2.47 -1.60 -12.93
CA ASN A 31 3.66 -1.22 -12.16
C ASN A 31 4.78 -0.69 -13.07
N HIS A 32 4.38 0.09 -14.08
CA HIS A 32 5.29 0.58 -15.10
C HIS A 32 4.95 2.04 -15.41
N ILE A 33 5.93 2.92 -15.22
CA ILE A 33 5.85 4.33 -15.65
C ILE A 33 6.43 4.38 -17.07
N PRO A 34 5.59 4.62 -18.11
CA PRO A 34 6.07 4.68 -19.47
C PRO A 34 7.10 5.79 -19.69
N HIS A 35 8.04 5.58 -20.61
CA HIS A 35 8.96 6.64 -21.04
C HIS A 35 8.19 7.89 -21.48
N GLY A 36 8.61 9.07 -21.02
CA GLY A 36 7.96 10.36 -21.26
C GLY A 36 6.64 10.60 -20.52
N PHE A 37 6.24 9.71 -19.60
CA PHE A 37 5.06 9.94 -18.75
C PHE A 37 5.20 11.21 -17.89
N ILE A 38 6.43 11.54 -17.46
CA ILE A 38 6.74 12.76 -16.69
C ILE A 38 6.31 14.01 -17.46
N GLU A 39 6.60 14.06 -18.75
CA GLU A 39 6.22 15.19 -19.64
C GLU A 39 4.70 15.31 -19.80
N LEU A 40 3.98 14.19 -19.68
CA LEU A 40 2.52 14.13 -19.79
C LEU A 40 1.79 14.57 -18.53
N LYS A 41 2.42 14.52 -17.34
CA LYS A 41 1.81 14.87 -16.05
C LYS A 41 1.01 16.20 -16.09
N PRO A 42 1.56 17.34 -16.54
CA PRO A 42 0.81 18.60 -16.57
C PRO A 42 -0.43 18.55 -17.47
N TYR A 43 -0.35 17.92 -18.64
CA TYR A 43 -1.47 17.79 -19.57
C TYR A 43 -2.55 16.84 -19.07
N ILE A 44 -2.14 15.77 -18.37
CA ILE A 44 -3.08 14.86 -17.69
C ILE A 44 -3.84 15.62 -16.61
N LEU A 45 -3.15 16.39 -15.76
CA LEU A 45 -3.77 17.18 -14.69
C LEU A 45 -4.69 18.27 -15.26
N GLU A 46 -4.28 19.00 -16.31
CA GLU A 46 -5.12 19.97 -17.02
C GLU A 46 -6.41 19.30 -17.53
N ARG A 47 -6.29 18.13 -18.17
CA ARG A 47 -7.44 17.41 -18.71
C ARG A 47 -8.38 16.91 -17.63
N LEU A 48 -7.85 16.43 -16.49
CA LEU A 48 -8.64 16.04 -15.33
C LEU A 48 -9.41 17.25 -14.76
N ASN A 49 -8.78 18.42 -14.68
CA ASN A 49 -9.40 19.62 -14.13
C ASN A 49 -10.65 20.08 -14.91
N ILE A 50 -10.70 19.80 -16.23
CA ILE A 50 -11.89 20.10 -17.07
C ILE A 50 -13.15 19.37 -16.56
N GLN A 51 -12.99 18.18 -15.96
CA GLN A 51 -14.11 17.37 -15.48
C GLN A 51 -14.31 17.48 -13.97
N LYS A 52 -13.63 18.41 -13.29
CA LYS A 52 -13.54 18.45 -11.81
C LYS A 52 -14.89 18.44 -11.07
N ASP A 53 -15.95 18.91 -11.72
CA ASP A 53 -17.28 19.02 -11.13
C ASP A 53 -18.15 17.76 -11.36
N VAL A 54 -17.69 16.79 -12.16
CA VAL A 54 -18.41 15.54 -12.42
C VAL A 54 -18.14 14.53 -11.31
N ILE A 55 -19.05 14.46 -10.34
CA ILE A 55 -18.87 13.69 -9.09
C ILE A 55 -18.97 12.17 -9.29
N GLU A 56 -19.59 11.71 -10.38
CA GLU A 56 -19.78 10.30 -10.72
C GLU A 56 -18.47 9.62 -11.13
N LEU A 57 -17.44 10.38 -11.47
CA LEU A 57 -16.14 9.84 -11.83
C LEU A 57 -15.42 9.25 -10.60
N PRO A 58 -14.55 8.23 -10.78
CA PRO A 58 -13.89 7.53 -9.69
C PRO A 58 -12.67 8.31 -9.17
N TRP A 59 -12.85 9.55 -8.74
CA TRP A 59 -11.77 10.49 -8.40
C TRP A 59 -10.77 9.98 -7.36
N LEU A 60 -11.22 9.25 -6.33
CA LEU A 60 -10.31 8.68 -5.34
C LEU A 60 -9.36 7.64 -5.96
N LEU A 61 -9.90 6.76 -6.81
CA LEU A 61 -9.09 5.79 -7.55
C LEU A 61 -8.13 6.49 -8.52
N VAL A 62 -8.59 7.51 -9.24
CA VAL A 62 -7.74 8.25 -10.18
C VAL A 62 -6.61 8.97 -9.46
N ALA A 63 -6.89 9.65 -8.34
CA ALA A 63 -5.86 10.31 -7.54
C ALA A 63 -4.86 9.29 -6.97
N PHE A 64 -5.34 8.12 -6.54
CA PHE A 64 -4.47 7.04 -6.09
C PHE A 64 -3.61 6.44 -7.21
N ASP A 65 -4.16 6.17 -8.39
CA ASP A 65 -3.41 5.68 -9.54
C ASP A 65 -2.37 6.71 -10.02
N LEU A 66 -2.66 8.00 -9.92
CA LEU A 66 -1.67 9.05 -10.17
C LEU A 66 -0.55 9.03 -9.13
N ALA A 67 -0.84 8.82 -7.85
CA ALA A 67 0.18 8.62 -6.81
C ALA A 67 1.05 7.39 -7.08
N VAL A 68 0.46 6.28 -7.57
CA VAL A 68 1.21 5.08 -8.01
C VAL A 68 2.21 5.43 -9.12
N LEU A 69 1.84 6.35 -10.01
CA LEU A 69 2.66 6.85 -11.12
C LEU A 69 3.54 8.05 -10.73
N ASP A 70 3.68 8.32 -9.44
CA ASP A 70 4.43 9.45 -8.88
C ASP A 70 3.98 10.82 -9.41
N CYS A 71 2.71 10.92 -9.81
CA CYS A 71 2.09 12.14 -10.32
C CYS A 71 1.25 12.79 -9.22
N TRP A 72 1.90 13.60 -8.38
CA TRP A 72 1.25 14.29 -7.27
C TRP A 72 0.67 15.64 -7.70
N SER A 73 -0.49 15.99 -7.14
CA SER A 73 -1.14 17.30 -7.33
C SER A 73 -1.82 17.72 -6.04
N GLU A 74 -1.34 18.80 -5.42
CA GLU A 74 -1.91 19.35 -4.19
C GLU A 74 -3.37 19.78 -4.40
N GLU A 75 -3.67 20.53 -5.48
CA GLU A 75 -5.03 20.94 -5.83
C GLU A 75 -5.99 19.75 -5.95
N LEU A 76 -5.55 18.65 -6.59
CA LEU A 76 -6.36 17.44 -6.70
C LEU A 76 -6.61 16.81 -5.33
N LEU A 77 -5.58 16.69 -4.50
CA LEU A 77 -5.67 16.10 -3.15
C LEU A 77 -6.59 16.93 -2.25
N GLU A 78 -6.39 18.26 -2.20
CA GLU A 78 -7.23 19.16 -1.43
C GLU A 78 -8.70 19.04 -1.81
N ARG A 79 -8.98 18.92 -3.12
CA ARG A 79 -10.35 18.71 -3.60
C ARG A 79 -10.90 17.37 -3.13
N VAL A 80 -10.22 16.26 -3.39
CA VAL A 80 -10.75 14.92 -3.09
C VAL A 80 -10.76 14.59 -1.60
N PHE A 81 -9.99 15.31 -0.78
CA PHE A 81 -10.05 15.23 0.68
C PHE A 81 -11.00 16.25 1.31
N SER A 82 -11.50 17.22 0.55
CA SER A 82 -12.44 18.20 1.10
C SER A 82 -13.72 17.56 1.61
N ARG A 83 -14.25 18.10 2.72
CA ARG A 83 -15.52 17.68 3.31
C ARG A 83 -16.64 17.72 2.27
N ASN A 84 -16.78 18.84 1.55
CA ASN A 84 -17.86 19.02 0.58
C ASN A 84 -17.84 17.94 -0.52
N PHE A 85 -16.64 17.64 -1.04
CA PHE A 85 -16.48 16.59 -2.03
C PHE A 85 -16.85 15.21 -1.46
N LEU A 86 -16.23 14.80 -0.35
CA LEU A 86 -16.39 13.45 0.20
C LEU A 86 -17.83 13.14 0.63
N TYR A 87 -18.53 14.10 1.22
CA TYR A 87 -19.93 13.90 1.63
C TYR A 87 -20.87 13.71 0.42
N GLY A 88 -20.63 14.40 -0.69
CA GLY A 88 -21.37 14.18 -1.93
C GLY A 88 -20.97 12.87 -2.61
N PHE A 89 -19.67 12.64 -2.73
CA PHE A 89 -19.07 11.52 -3.45
C PHE A 89 -19.41 10.17 -2.80
N LEU A 90 -19.28 10.05 -1.48
CA LEU A 90 -19.52 8.78 -0.77
C LEU A 90 -21.02 8.50 -0.57
N LYS A 91 -21.90 9.49 -0.75
CA LYS A 91 -23.36 9.30 -0.64
C LYS A 91 -23.98 8.68 -1.90
N ARG A 92 -23.33 8.78 -3.06
CA ARG A 92 -23.86 8.29 -4.35
C ARG A 92 -24.10 6.78 -4.37
N SER A 93 -23.28 6.05 -3.63
CA SER A 93 -23.25 4.60 -3.55
C SER A 93 -22.59 4.24 -2.23
N ASP A 94 -23.23 3.44 -1.39
CA ASP A 94 -22.60 2.91 -0.16
C ASP A 94 -21.56 1.86 -0.56
N ASN A 95 -20.46 2.34 -1.12
CA ASN A 95 -19.44 1.55 -1.77
C ASN A 95 -18.21 1.48 -0.87
N VAL A 96 -18.02 0.32 -0.24
CA VAL A 96 -16.84 0.04 0.59
C VAL A 96 -15.54 0.32 -0.16
N LEU A 97 -15.48 0.07 -1.48
CA LEU A 97 -14.27 0.29 -2.26
C LEU A 97 -13.85 1.77 -2.29
N ASP A 98 -14.79 2.71 -2.31
CA ASP A 98 -14.47 4.14 -2.27
C ASP A 98 -13.83 4.53 -0.94
N TYR A 99 -14.32 3.97 0.18
CA TYR A 99 -13.69 4.15 1.49
C TYR A 99 -12.28 3.53 1.55
N ILE A 100 -12.09 2.34 0.99
CA ILE A 100 -10.76 1.70 0.93
C ILE A 100 -9.80 2.53 0.06
N MET A 101 -10.26 3.08 -1.06
CA MET A 101 -9.44 3.96 -1.91
C MET A 101 -9.10 5.28 -1.21
N LEU A 102 -10.06 5.88 -0.48
CA LEU A 102 -9.80 7.06 0.35
C LEU A 102 -8.69 6.78 1.36
N LEU A 103 -8.78 5.65 2.08
CA LEU A 103 -7.80 5.27 3.09
C LEU A 103 -6.41 5.07 2.49
N LYS A 104 -6.32 4.37 1.36
CA LYS A 104 -5.04 4.14 0.67
C LYS A 104 -4.43 5.43 0.14
N LEU A 105 -5.24 6.33 -0.40
CA LEU A 105 -4.79 7.64 -0.84
C LEU A 105 -4.30 8.48 0.33
N TYR A 106 -5.05 8.52 1.43
CA TYR A 106 -4.65 9.18 2.68
C TYR A 106 -3.30 8.67 3.18
N GLN A 107 -3.13 7.34 3.27
CA GLN A 107 -1.89 6.70 3.67
C GLN A 107 -0.73 7.16 2.78
N ALA A 108 -0.89 7.03 1.46
CA ALA A 108 0.14 7.43 0.50
C ALA A 108 0.49 8.92 0.57
N THR A 109 -0.51 9.79 0.73
CA THR A 109 -0.27 11.23 0.87
C THR A 109 0.50 11.56 2.15
N VAL A 110 0.13 10.96 3.29
CA VAL A 110 0.81 11.24 4.56
C VAL A 110 2.24 10.71 4.58
N THR A 111 2.49 9.55 3.97
CA THR A 111 3.79 8.89 4.08
C THR A 111 4.74 9.17 2.92
N LEU A 112 4.24 9.44 1.71
CA LEU A 112 5.05 9.48 0.48
C LEU A 112 4.97 10.78 -0.32
N TYR A 113 4.10 11.72 0.04
CA TYR A 113 4.00 12.97 -0.73
C TYR A 113 5.32 13.75 -0.69
N PRO A 114 5.90 14.13 -1.86
CA PRO A 114 7.18 14.82 -1.92
C PRO A 114 7.18 16.13 -1.13
N GLY A 115 8.15 16.31 -0.22
CA GLY A 115 8.24 17.51 0.63
C GLY A 115 7.24 17.55 1.80
N GLY A 116 6.41 16.52 1.95
CA GLY A 116 5.40 16.41 3.01
C GLY A 116 4.17 17.27 2.74
N TYR A 117 3.03 16.63 2.47
CA TYR A 117 1.76 17.31 2.17
C TYR A 117 1.32 18.24 3.32
N LYS A 118 0.91 19.46 2.98
CA LYS A 118 0.48 20.51 3.93
C LYS A 118 -0.99 20.90 3.82
N GLY A 119 -1.67 20.45 2.77
CA GLY A 119 -3.09 20.69 2.57
C GLY A 119 -3.97 19.92 3.57
N ASN A 120 -5.29 20.08 3.40
CA ASN A 120 -6.26 19.44 4.27
C ASN A 120 -6.28 17.91 4.08
N LEU A 121 -6.37 17.19 5.20
CA LEU A 121 -6.59 15.74 5.24
C LEU A 121 -8.11 15.44 5.26
N PRO A 122 -8.54 14.20 4.96
CA PRO A 122 -9.95 13.83 5.05
C PRO A 122 -10.55 14.10 6.43
N PRO A 123 -11.87 14.42 6.52
CA PRO A 123 -12.56 14.55 7.80
C PRO A 123 -12.41 13.29 8.66
N THR A 124 -12.12 13.48 9.95
CA THR A 124 -11.84 12.39 10.90
C THR A 124 -12.95 11.35 10.95
N ASP A 125 -14.22 11.76 10.93
CA ASP A 125 -15.38 10.86 10.95
C ASP A 125 -15.41 9.92 9.73
N ILE A 126 -15.06 10.43 8.55
CA ILE A 126 -14.99 9.64 7.32
C ILE A 126 -13.79 8.70 7.35
N LEU A 127 -12.65 9.20 7.83
CA LEU A 127 -11.42 8.42 7.92
C LEU A 127 -11.57 7.26 8.91
N GLU A 128 -12.13 7.48 10.09
CA GLU A 128 -12.43 6.44 11.08
C GLU A 128 -13.34 5.36 10.50
N LYS A 129 -14.38 5.75 9.75
CA LYS A 129 -15.23 4.78 9.03
C LYS A 129 -14.41 3.97 8.02
N ALA A 130 -13.54 4.60 7.24
CA ALA A 130 -12.69 3.91 6.27
C ALA A 130 -11.73 2.91 6.94
N ILE A 131 -11.11 3.31 8.06
CA ILE A 131 -10.24 2.47 8.87
C ILE A 131 -11.00 1.27 9.41
N ASN A 132 -12.19 1.47 9.96
CA ASN A 132 -13.02 0.39 10.49
C ASN A 132 -13.43 -0.61 9.39
N LEU A 133 -13.80 -0.12 8.19
CA LEU A 133 -14.14 -0.98 7.05
C LEU A 133 -12.95 -1.80 6.55
N ASN A 134 -11.75 -1.21 6.53
CA ASN A 134 -10.52 -1.93 6.14
C ASN A 134 -10.15 -3.05 7.12
N GLN A 135 -10.71 -3.03 8.33
CA GLN A 135 -10.44 -4.00 9.39
C GLN A 135 -11.50 -5.10 9.50
N GLN A 136 -12.52 -5.12 8.65
CA GLN A 136 -13.54 -6.18 8.66
C GLN A 136 -13.07 -7.42 7.89
N ASN A 137 -13.28 -8.62 8.45
CA ASN A 137 -12.97 -9.95 7.87
C ASN A 137 -11.48 -10.37 7.88
N LEU A 138 -10.79 -10.18 9.02
CA LEU A 138 -9.37 -10.51 9.19
C LEU A 138 -9.17 -11.73 10.08
N ASP A 139 -9.74 -12.88 9.68
CA ASP A 139 -9.73 -14.09 10.52
C ASP A 139 -8.87 -15.22 9.97
N ASN A 140 -8.27 -15.05 8.78
CA ASN A 140 -7.46 -16.10 8.14
C ASN A 140 -6.01 -15.66 7.97
N PHE A 141 -5.12 -16.30 8.73
CA PHE A 141 -3.69 -16.06 8.73
C PHE A 141 -2.92 -17.35 8.41
N PRO A 142 -2.85 -17.75 7.12
CA PRO A 142 -2.36 -19.07 6.73
C PRO A 142 -0.87 -19.30 7.01
N LEU A 143 -0.09 -18.25 7.25
CA LEU A 143 1.33 -18.37 7.58
C LEU A 143 1.59 -18.52 9.08
N LYS A 144 0.59 -18.27 9.94
CA LYS A 144 0.77 -18.13 11.40
C LYS A 144 1.51 -19.34 12.00
N ALA A 145 0.96 -20.53 11.85
CA ALA A 145 1.51 -21.74 12.47
C ALA A 145 2.94 -22.05 11.99
N ALA A 146 3.22 -21.83 10.70
CA ALA A 146 4.55 -22.06 10.14
C ALA A 146 5.58 -21.03 10.63
N LEU A 147 5.18 -19.77 10.77
CA LEU A 147 6.02 -18.70 11.33
C LEU A 147 6.34 -18.98 12.80
N GLU A 148 5.33 -19.30 13.61
CA GLU A 148 5.51 -19.62 15.03
C GLU A 148 6.43 -20.83 15.21
N HIS A 149 6.24 -21.88 14.40
CA HIS A 149 7.12 -23.05 14.44
C HIS A 149 8.55 -22.73 14.01
N GLY A 150 8.73 -22.00 12.90
CA GLY A 150 10.06 -21.68 12.37
C GLY A 150 10.88 -20.71 13.23
N LEU A 151 10.21 -19.81 13.95
CA LEU A 151 10.86 -18.75 14.74
C LEU A 151 11.02 -19.10 16.22
N GLY A 152 10.48 -20.24 16.67
CA GLY A 152 10.66 -20.75 18.04
C GLY A 152 9.51 -20.47 19.00
N GLY A 153 8.34 -20.05 18.51
CA GLY A 153 7.10 -19.92 19.29
C GLY A 153 6.24 -18.71 18.95
N GLU A 154 5.06 -18.63 19.58
CA GLU A 154 4.09 -17.54 19.41
C GLU A 154 4.59 -16.17 19.88
N ASP A 155 5.61 -16.13 20.74
CA ASP A 155 6.19 -14.87 21.23
C ASP A 155 7.06 -14.18 20.19
N TYR A 156 7.35 -14.82 19.05
CA TYR A 156 8.19 -14.26 17.99
C TYR A 156 7.39 -13.68 16.80
N VAL A 157 6.06 -13.81 16.84
CA VAL A 157 5.18 -13.42 15.73
C VAL A 157 3.98 -12.66 16.26
N LEU A 158 3.81 -11.41 15.82
CA LEU A 158 2.53 -10.71 15.97
C LEU A 158 1.72 -10.89 14.69
N THR A 159 0.41 -11.05 14.84
CA THR A 159 -0.51 -11.29 13.72
C THR A 159 -1.62 -10.26 13.75
N GLY A 160 -2.01 -9.74 12.58
CA GLY A 160 -3.06 -8.74 12.44
C GLY A 160 -2.71 -7.39 13.08
N VAL A 161 -1.48 -6.92 12.86
CA VAL A 161 -0.99 -5.65 13.41
C VAL A 161 -1.56 -4.47 12.61
N LYS A 162 -1.98 -3.43 13.31
CA LYS A 162 -2.58 -2.22 12.73
C LYS A 162 -1.68 -1.01 12.95
N SER A 163 -1.73 0.00 12.08
CA SER A 163 -1.13 1.30 12.38
C SER A 163 -2.20 2.34 12.72
N LYS A 164 -1.83 3.44 13.36
CA LYS A 164 -2.72 4.60 13.58
C LYS A 164 -3.20 5.22 12.26
N LEU A 165 -2.39 5.14 11.20
CA LEU A 165 -2.80 5.50 9.83
C LEU A 165 -3.76 4.51 9.15
N GLY A 166 -4.19 3.45 9.86
CA GLY A 166 -5.15 2.47 9.34
C GLY A 166 -4.56 1.39 8.44
N HIS A 167 -3.23 1.23 8.42
CA HIS A 167 -2.61 0.09 7.73
C HIS A 167 -2.94 -1.21 8.46
N PHE A 168 -2.91 -2.31 7.71
CA PHE A 168 -3.06 -3.65 8.23
C PHE A 168 -1.89 -4.52 7.75
N ILE A 169 -1.24 -5.21 8.69
CA ILE A 169 -0.07 -6.06 8.47
C ILE A 169 -0.45 -7.47 8.90
N ASP A 170 -0.35 -8.45 8.00
CA ASP A 170 -0.77 -9.83 8.28
C ASP A 170 0.06 -10.43 9.42
N HIS A 171 1.39 -10.32 9.32
CA HIS A 171 2.30 -10.72 10.38
C HIS A 171 3.44 -9.74 10.55
N LEU A 172 3.91 -9.56 11.78
CA LEU A 172 5.07 -8.76 12.12
C LEU A 172 6.06 -9.63 12.88
N VAL A 173 7.32 -9.57 12.46
CA VAL A 173 8.44 -10.26 13.12
C VAL A 173 9.57 -9.28 13.35
N VAL A 174 10.35 -9.53 14.41
CA VAL A 174 11.48 -8.67 14.80
C VAL A 174 12.76 -9.50 14.75
N MET A 175 13.77 -8.98 14.06
CA MET A 175 15.04 -9.64 13.82
C MET A 175 16.19 -8.78 14.33
N ARG A 176 17.14 -9.36 15.07
CA ARG A 176 18.40 -8.68 15.40
C ARG A 176 19.23 -8.47 14.14
N PRO A 177 20.09 -7.44 14.13
CA PRO A 177 21.23 -7.42 13.21
C PRO A 177 21.99 -8.76 13.31
N GLY A 178 22.11 -9.47 12.20
CA GLY A 178 22.67 -10.83 12.14
C GLY A 178 21.65 -11.96 11.89
N GLY A 179 20.35 -11.66 11.80
CA GLY A 179 19.34 -12.58 11.26
C GLY A 179 18.65 -13.50 12.28
N TYR A 180 18.82 -13.24 13.58
CA TYR A 180 18.17 -14.00 14.65
C TYR A 180 16.86 -13.35 15.09
N SER A 181 15.81 -14.15 15.29
CA SER A 181 14.50 -13.66 15.75
C SER A 181 14.55 -13.16 17.20
N VAL A 182 13.72 -12.16 17.50
CA VAL A 182 13.55 -11.57 18.83
C VAL A 182 12.14 -11.81 19.31
N ALA A 183 12.00 -12.31 20.54
CA ALA A 183 10.71 -12.42 21.18
C ALA A 183 10.13 -11.01 21.38
N ILE A 184 8.94 -10.78 20.87
CA ILE A 184 8.21 -9.53 20.96
C ILE A 184 7.51 -9.54 22.30
N LYS A 185 8.03 -8.77 23.26
CA LYS A 185 7.38 -8.64 24.58
C LYS A 185 5.95 -8.15 24.37
N LYS A 186 4.98 -9.01 24.69
CA LYS A 186 3.56 -8.65 24.73
C LYS A 186 3.32 -7.76 25.97
N GLU A 187 3.82 -6.52 25.99
CA GLU A 187 3.39 -5.51 26.97
C GLU A 187 1.99 -4.97 26.63
N ILE A 188 1.09 -5.85 26.18
CA ILE A 188 -0.29 -5.48 25.87
C ILE A 188 -1.06 -5.55 27.18
N LYS A 189 -0.94 -4.49 27.97
CA LYS A 189 -1.98 -4.10 28.93
C LYS A 189 -3.17 -3.57 28.16
N THR A 190 -3.97 -4.43 27.54
CA THR A 190 -5.38 -4.16 27.23
C THR A 190 -6.04 -5.42 26.71
N ASP A 191 -7.17 -5.75 27.35
CA ASP A 191 -8.06 -6.81 26.92
C ASP A 191 -8.42 -6.65 25.44
N LYS A 192 -8.15 -7.71 24.67
CA LYS A 192 -8.83 -8.09 23.42
C LYS A 192 -8.97 -6.98 22.36
N SER A 193 -8.05 -6.98 21.38
CA SER A 193 -8.35 -7.11 19.93
C SER A 193 -7.55 -6.23 18.96
N ASN A 194 -6.80 -5.21 19.41
CA ASN A 194 -6.11 -4.29 18.49
C ASN A 194 -4.65 -4.06 18.88
N VAL A 195 -3.73 -4.78 18.22
CA VAL A 195 -2.29 -4.54 18.32
C VAL A 195 -1.92 -3.39 17.39
N PHE A 196 -1.52 -2.25 17.95
CA PHE A 196 -1.04 -1.11 17.17
C PHE A 196 0.48 -1.11 17.06
N LEU A 197 0.99 -0.88 15.85
CA LEU A 197 2.40 -0.83 15.51
C LEU A 197 3.16 0.17 16.37
N GLU A 198 2.59 1.36 16.55
CA GLU A 198 3.21 2.47 17.28
C GLU A 198 3.36 2.22 18.78
N ASN A 199 2.70 1.18 19.31
CA ASN A 199 2.79 0.79 20.72
C ASN A 199 3.85 -0.31 20.94
N ILE A 200 4.59 -0.71 19.91
CA ILE A 200 5.60 -1.77 20.00
C ILE A 200 6.99 -1.11 19.97
N GLU A 201 7.80 -1.40 20.98
CA GLU A 201 9.20 -0.95 21.03
C GLU A 201 10.12 -1.98 20.36
N PHE A 202 10.92 -1.52 19.40
CA PHE A 202 11.76 -2.40 18.58
C PHE A 202 13.26 -2.31 18.88
N ASN A 203 13.73 -1.38 19.71
CA ASN A 203 15.12 -1.26 20.19
C ASN A 203 16.18 -1.53 19.09
N ASP A 204 16.17 -0.72 18.03
CA ASP A 204 17.06 -0.77 16.86
C ASP A 204 17.08 -2.08 16.05
N ASN A 205 16.18 -3.02 16.37
CA ASN A 205 16.04 -4.26 15.62
C ASN A 205 15.37 -4.01 14.26
N LEU A 206 15.61 -4.93 13.33
CA LEU A 206 14.93 -4.95 12.05
C LEU A 206 13.50 -5.45 12.23
N VAL A 207 12.53 -4.62 11.89
CA VAL A 207 11.11 -4.97 11.89
C VAL A 207 10.70 -5.38 10.49
N ILE A 208 10.15 -6.58 10.35
CA ILE A 208 9.68 -7.10 9.07
C ILE A 208 8.17 -7.30 9.13
N GLY A 209 7.44 -6.61 8.26
CA GLY A 209 6.01 -6.80 8.02
C GLY A 209 5.81 -7.76 6.85
N ILE A 210 5.13 -8.87 7.11
CA ILE A 210 4.81 -9.90 6.12
C ILE A 210 3.40 -9.64 5.60
N PHE A 211 3.26 -9.63 4.27
CA PHE A 211 2.01 -9.36 3.58
C PHE A 211 1.70 -10.49 2.60
N ILE A 212 0.49 -11.02 2.66
CA ILE A 212 0.04 -12.14 1.83
C ILE A 212 -0.74 -11.59 0.64
N TYR A 213 -0.21 -11.82 -0.55
CA TYR A 213 -0.79 -11.34 -1.79
C TYR A 213 -1.43 -12.48 -2.58
N LYS A 214 -2.70 -12.26 -2.94
CA LYS A 214 -3.49 -13.13 -3.83
C LYS A 214 -3.05 -12.95 -5.29
N PRO A 215 -3.41 -13.87 -6.18
CA PRO A 215 -2.94 -13.85 -7.58
C PRO A 215 -3.34 -12.58 -8.32
N ASN A 216 -4.54 -12.06 -8.05
CA ASN A 216 -5.05 -10.82 -8.64
C ASN A 216 -4.28 -9.56 -8.20
N ASN A 217 -3.39 -9.67 -7.21
CA ASN A 217 -2.50 -8.57 -6.81
C ASN A 217 -1.22 -8.50 -7.68
N TYR A 218 -0.95 -9.53 -8.48
CA TYR A 218 0.17 -9.59 -9.40
C TYR A 218 -0.23 -9.20 -10.82
N VAL A 219 0.75 -8.76 -11.61
CA VAL A 219 0.60 -8.55 -13.05
C VAL A 219 0.52 -9.93 -13.73
N ILE A 220 -0.42 -10.15 -14.64
CA ILE A 220 -0.72 -11.49 -15.18
C ILE A 220 0.51 -12.18 -15.81
N ASN A 221 1.36 -11.41 -16.49
CA ASN A 221 2.49 -11.94 -17.26
C ASN A 221 3.86 -11.67 -16.60
N LEU A 222 3.87 -11.03 -15.43
CA LEU A 222 5.10 -10.70 -14.71
C LEU A 222 4.91 -11.13 -13.26
N ASN A 223 5.89 -11.84 -12.70
CA ASN A 223 5.83 -12.26 -11.29
C ASN A 223 6.16 -11.08 -10.35
N CYS A 224 5.50 -9.92 -10.56
CA CYS A 224 5.63 -8.71 -9.77
C CYS A 224 4.25 -8.17 -9.38
N LEU A 225 4.21 -7.46 -8.25
CA LEU A 225 2.98 -6.85 -7.75
C LEU A 225 2.55 -5.70 -8.67
N ARG A 226 1.22 -5.52 -8.80
CA ARG A 226 0.66 -4.33 -9.45
C ARG A 226 0.99 -3.08 -8.65
N GLY A 227 1.11 -1.95 -9.34
CA GLY A 227 1.53 -0.67 -8.75
C GLY A 227 0.74 -0.26 -7.49
N PRO A 228 -0.61 -0.43 -7.42
CA PRO A 228 -1.38 -0.22 -6.20
C PRO A 228 -0.83 -0.90 -4.94
N TYR A 229 -0.39 -2.16 -5.06
CA TYR A 229 0.13 -2.94 -3.93
C TYR A 229 1.59 -2.61 -3.64
N VAL A 230 2.37 -2.28 -4.68
CA VAL A 230 3.72 -1.74 -4.50
C VAL A 230 3.68 -0.41 -3.75
N LEU A 231 2.74 0.48 -4.07
CA LEU A 231 2.57 1.74 -3.36
C LEU A 231 2.17 1.49 -1.91
N THR A 232 1.24 0.56 -1.64
CA THR A 232 0.92 0.14 -0.25
C THR A 232 2.15 -0.40 0.50
N ASN A 233 3.02 -1.19 -0.14
CA ASN A 233 4.28 -1.60 0.51
C ASN A 233 5.14 -0.38 0.86
N LYS A 234 5.27 0.58 -0.06
CA LYS A 234 6.04 1.81 0.18
C LYS A 234 5.49 2.64 1.33
N THR A 235 4.16 2.71 1.52
CA THR A 235 3.58 3.44 2.65
C THR A 235 3.92 2.79 3.99
N ILE A 236 4.03 1.45 4.04
CA ILE A 236 4.50 0.69 5.20
C ILE A 236 6.00 0.88 5.42
N GLU A 237 6.79 0.84 4.36
CA GLU A 237 8.25 1.06 4.42
C GLU A 237 8.58 2.45 4.95
N ALA A 238 7.79 3.46 4.61
CA ALA A 238 7.89 4.81 5.16
C ALA A 238 7.61 4.89 6.66
N LEU A 239 7.01 3.87 7.28
CA LEU A 239 6.87 3.74 8.74
C LEU A 239 8.09 3.08 9.40
N GLY A 240 9.15 2.79 8.64
CA GLY A 240 10.37 2.13 9.13
C GLY A 240 10.29 0.60 9.17
N ILE A 241 9.30 -0.01 8.52
CA ILE A 241 9.14 -1.47 8.46
C ILE A 241 9.66 -2.01 7.13
N VAL A 242 10.45 -3.07 7.16
CA VAL A 242 10.79 -3.79 5.93
C VAL A 242 9.63 -4.68 5.50
N VAL A 243 9.20 -4.57 4.25
CA VAL A 243 8.10 -5.39 3.73
C VAL A 243 8.61 -6.68 3.11
N LEU A 244 8.03 -7.80 3.56
CA LEU A 244 8.16 -9.13 2.95
C LEU A 244 6.83 -9.54 2.29
N PRO A 245 6.69 -9.38 0.96
CA PRO A 245 5.53 -9.86 0.24
C PRO A 245 5.62 -11.38 0.02
N ILE A 246 4.57 -12.12 0.35
CA ILE A 246 4.45 -13.56 0.11
C ILE A 246 3.30 -13.81 -0.87
N SER A 247 3.59 -14.53 -1.94
CA SER A 247 2.56 -14.97 -2.90
C SER A 247 1.77 -16.13 -2.31
N MET A 248 0.44 -15.98 -2.27
CA MET A 248 -0.46 -17.05 -1.84
C MET A 248 -0.43 -18.25 -2.79
N ASP A 249 -0.20 -18.03 -4.10
CA ASP A 249 -0.05 -19.13 -5.07
C ASP A 249 1.20 -19.95 -4.80
N VAL A 250 2.32 -19.28 -4.52
CA VAL A 250 3.56 -19.95 -4.15
C VAL A 250 3.35 -20.72 -2.85
N TRP A 251 2.81 -20.07 -1.81
CA TRP A 251 2.57 -20.70 -0.52
C TRP A 251 1.67 -21.95 -0.60
N ASN A 252 0.58 -21.86 -1.34
CA ASN A 252 -0.36 -22.98 -1.52
C ASN A 252 0.20 -24.10 -2.40
N GLY A 253 1.12 -23.77 -3.30
CA GLY A 253 1.79 -24.75 -4.16
C GLY A 253 2.90 -25.55 -3.47
N LEU A 254 3.36 -25.10 -2.29
CA LEU A 254 4.37 -25.82 -1.51
C LEU A 254 3.76 -27.02 -0.79
N ILE A 255 4.50 -28.12 -0.79
CA ILE A 255 4.23 -29.27 0.09
C ILE A 255 4.58 -28.92 1.54
N ASP A 256 3.94 -29.58 2.50
CA ASP A 256 3.95 -29.14 3.90
C ASP A 256 5.36 -29.06 4.53
N TYR A 257 6.27 -29.97 4.18
CA TYR A 257 7.64 -29.94 4.70
C TYR A 257 8.52 -28.83 4.10
N GLU A 258 8.10 -28.20 3.00
CA GLU A 258 8.81 -27.06 2.37
C GLU A 258 8.31 -25.69 2.86
N LYS A 259 7.12 -25.63 3.44
CA LYS A 259 6.49 -24.36 3.89
C LYS A 259 7.35 -23.61 4.91
N ILE A 260 7.83 -24.30 5.96
CA ILE A 260 8.68 -23.68 6.98
C ILE A 260 10.05 -23.27 6.40
N PRO A 261 10.80 -24.15 5.71
CA PRO A 261 12.04 -23.76 5.04
C PRO A 261 11.90 -22.57 4.10
N TYR A 262 10.82 -22.52 3.31
CA TYR A 262 10.53 -21.42 2.41
C TYR A 262 10.43 -20.08 3.15
N ILE A 263 9.55 -19.97 4.13
CA ILE A 263 9.32 -18.68 4.82
C ILE A 263 10.55 -18.23 5.63
N MET A 264 11.29 -19.18 6.21
CA MET A 264 12.56 -18.87 6.90
C MET A 264 13.62 -18.33 5.94
N ARG A 265 13.73 -18.92 4.73
CA ARG A 265 14.64 -18.44 3.69
C ARG A 265 14.27 -17.02 3.23
N GLU A 266 12.99 -16.75 3.00
CA GLU A 266 12.53 -15.43 2.57
C GLU A 266 12.81 -14.36 3.65
N LEU A 267 12.59 -14.68 4.93
CA LEU A 267 12.92 -13.80 6.05
C LEU A 267 14.43 -13.55 6.17
N GLN A 268 15.24 -14.60 6.05
CA GLN A 268 16.69 -14.48 6.11
C GLN A 268 17.20 -13.61 4.96
N SER A 269 16.74 -13.83 3.73
CA SER A 269 17.10 -13.04 2.56
C SER A 269 16.81 -11.55 2.77
N LYS A 270 15.62 -11.21 3.28
CA LYS A 270 15.26 -9.82 3.60
C LYS A 270 16.14 -9.22 4.70
N SER A 271 16.46 -9.99 5.74
CA SER A 271 17.34 -9.51 6.81
C SER A 271 18.77 -9.22 6.33
N SER A 272 19.30 -10.06 5.44
CA SER A 272 20.65 -9.90 4.88
C SER A 272 20.76 -8.71 3.94
N ILE A 273 19.77 -8.49 3.08
CA ILE A 273 19.74 -7.33 2.16
C ILE A 273 19.77 -6.02 2.94
N ASN A 274 18.95 -5.91 4.00
CA ASN A 274 18.87 -4.69 4.80
C ASN A 274 20.19 -4.36 5.52
N LEU A 275 20.93 -5.38 5.99
CA LEU A 275 22.26 -5.21 6.56
C LEU A 275 23.26 -4.63 5.53
N ILE A 276 23.19 -5.09 4.27
CA ILE A 276 24.06 -4.59 3.20
C ILE A 276 23.74 -3.13 2.88
N GLU A 277 22.46 -2.78 2.75
CA GLU A 277 22.04 -1.40 2.45
C GLU A 277 22.47 -0.42 3.55
N LYS A 278 22.36 -0.79 4.84
CA LYS A 278 22.85 0.04 5.95
C LYS A 278 24.37 0.26 5.90
N ASN A 279 25.14 -0.74 5.48
CA ASN A 279 26.59 -0.64 5.39
C ASN A 279 27.09 0.16 4.18
N LEU A 280 26.24 0.40 3.17
CA LEU A 280 26.58 1.20 1.98
C LEU A 280 26.30 2.70 2.17
N VAL A 281 25.55 3.08 3.21
CA VAL A 281 25.15 4.47 3.51
C VAL A 281 26.09 5.11 4.56
N HIS A 282 27.09 4.37 5.05
CA HIS A 282 28.15 4.83 5.95
C HIS A 282 29.52 4.77 5.27
#